data_AF-A0A9W4HND8-F1
#
_entry.id   AF-A0A9W4HND8-F1
#
_cell.length_a   1.000
_cell.length_b   1.000
_cell.length_c   1.000
_cell.angle_alpha   90.00
_cell.angle_beta   90.00
_cell.angle_gamma   90.00
#
_symmetry.space_group_name_H-M   'P 1'
#
loop_
_entity.id
_entity.type
_entity.pdbx_description
1 polymer ?
#
loop_
_entity_poly.entity_id
_entity_poly.type
_entity_poly.pdbx_seq_one_letter_code
_entity_poly.pdbx_strand_id
1 'polypeptide(L)'
;MLLQSVLSTLCFCLAIASAKSYPTVYMIRHGEKPRDPKDHGLASDGIKRAQCLRHVFGQESGYNIGYIMAPHVKKNGAHGRAFETVLPLAKDLGLTVDTHCKRKKVKCVAKTIRSYDGPGNILIAWRHSNMGGIEKELGALEPIEYPDGRFDLIWTDPWPYGNVTSIKSEECPGLDVATGLVDQV
;
A
#
# COMPACT_ATOMS: atom_id res chain seq x y z
N MET A 1 41.97 53.21 31.71
CA MET A 1 40.58 52.72 31.61
C MET A 1 40.51 51.80 30.41
N LEU A 2 40.58 50.48 30.65
CA LEU A 2 40.50 49.45 29.61
C LEU A 2 39.02 49.10 29.38
N LEU A 3 38.50 49.44 28.21
CA LEU A 3 37.12 49.17 27.81
C LEU A 3 37.06 47.71 27.31
N GLN A 4 36.53 46.80 28.13
CA GLN A 4 36.27 45.42 27.72
C GLN A 4 34.98 45.39 26.90
N SER A 5 35.11 45.27 25.57
CA SER A 5 33.99 44.99 24.68
C SER A 5 33.51 43.56 24.86
N VAL A 6 32.29 43.40 25.37
CA VAL A 6 31.61 42.11 25.50
C VAL A 6 30.89 41.85 24.17
N LEU A 7 31.47 40.98 23.31
CA LEU A 7 30.76 40.49 22.13
C LEU A 7 29.70 39.46 22.56
N SER A 8 28.45 39.90 22.65
CA SER A 8 27.30 39.02 22.83
C SER A 8 27.07 38.20 21.57
N THR A 9 27.41 36.92 21.60
CA THR A 9 27.24 35.99 20.46
C THR A 9 25.77 35.58 20.41
N LEU A 10 25.01 36.22 19.52
CA LEU A 10 23.60 35.90 19.29
C LEU A 10 23.52 34.56 18.54
N CYS A 11 23.28 33.47 19.28
CA CYS A 11 23.06 32.15 18.71
C CYS A 11 21.68 32.12 18.03
N PHE A 12 21.65 32.32 16.71
CA PHE A 12 20.45 32.16 15.90
C PHE A 12 20.15 30.66 15.75
N CYS A 13 19.28 30.13 16.61
CA CYS A 13 18.70 28.81 16.42
C CYS A 13 17.74 28.86 15.21
N LEU A 14 18.22 28.47 14.02
CA LEU A 14 17.33 28.20 12.89
C LEU A 14 16.44 27.00 13.23
N ALA A 15 15.17 27.27 13.53
CA ALA A 15 14.15 26.23 13.57
C ALA A 15 13.90 25.74 12.13
N ILE A 16 14.48 24.59 11.79
CA ILE A 16 14.19 23.92 10.52
C ILE A 16 12.75 23.38 10.63
N ALA A 17 11.80 24.04 9.97
CA ALA A 17 10.46 23.50 9.79
C ALA A 17 10.56 22.28 8.85
N SER A 18 10.46 21.08 9.40
CA SER A 18 10.36 19.86 8.58
C SER A 18 9.03 19.88 7.83
N ALA A 19 9.07 19.90 6.50
CA ALA A 19 7.87 19.71 5.70
C ALA A 19 7.27 18.33 6.01
N LYS A 20 5.97 18.29 6.33
CA LYS A 20 5.26 17.03 6.52
C LYS A 20 5.22 16.30 5.18
N SER A 21 5.98 15.23 5.05
CA SER A 21 5.86 14.29 3.94
C SER A 21 4.59 13.47 4.16
N TYR A 22 3.74 13.38 3.14
CA TYR A 22 2.58 12.50 3.14
C TYR A 22 2.95 11.22 2.40
N PRO A 23 2.53 10.04 2.91
CA PRO A 23 2.87 8.78 2.25
C PRO A 23 2.13 8.68 0.92
N THR A 24 2.75 8.04 -0.05
CA THR A 24 2.07 7.49 -1.21
C THR A 24 1.34 6.21 -0.81
N VAL A 25 0.13 5.99 -1.33
CA VAL A 25 -0.60 4.73 -1.19
C VAL A 25 -0.34 3.89 -2.43
N TYR A 26 0.13 2.67 -2.20
CA TYR A 26 0.21 1.62 -3.21
C TYR A 26 -0.89 0.60 -2.93
N MET A 27 -1.74 0.34 -3.92
CA MET A 27 -2.82 -0.63 -3.77
C MET A 27 -2.66 -1.78 -4.76
N ILE A 28 -2.74 -2.99 -4.22
CA ILE A 28 -2.70 -4.24 -4.99
C ILE A 28 -3.92 -5.10 -4.65
N ARG A 29 -4.28 -5.97 -5.58
CA ARG A 29 -5.23 -7.04 -5.30
C ARG A 29 -4.53 -8.16 -4.54
N HIS A 30 -5.27 -8.94 -3.75
CA HIS A 30 -4.78 -10.24 -3.28
C HIS A 30 -4.31 -11.12 -4.45
N GLY A 31 -3.34 -12.00 -4.22
CA GLY A 31 -2.84 -12.96 -5.20
C GLY A 31 -3.87 -14.00 -5.65
N GLU A 32 -3.49 -14.82 -6.62
CA GLU A 32 -4.34 -15.76 -7.32
C GLU A 32 -5.09 -16.68 -6.36
N LYS A 33 -6.37 -16.91 -6.66
CA LYS A 33 -7.29 -17.69 -5.83
C LYS A 33 -7.51 -19.09 -6.40
N PRO A 34 -7.75 -20.11 -5.55
CA PRO A 34 -8.20 -21.42 -6.00
C PRO A 34 -9.53 -21.34 -6.78
N ARG A 35 -9.80 -22.37 -7.59
CA ARG A 35 -11.08 -22.50 -8.30
C ARG A 35 -12.24 -22.73 -7.34
N ASP A 36 -12.01 -23.45 -6.24
CA ASP A 36 -13.01 -23.65 -5.20
C ASP A 36 -13.28 -22.34 -4.44
N PRO A 37 -14.51 -21.78 -4.50
CA PRO A 37 -14.84 -20.56 -3.77
C PRO A 37 -14.89 -20.73 -2.25
N LYS A 38 -14.95 -21.96 -1.74
CA LYS A 38 -14.94 -22.27 -0.30
C LYS A 38 -13.53 -22.25 0.29
N ASP A 39 -12.50 -22.45 -0.54
CA ASP A 39 -11.14 -22.15 -0.14
C ASP A 39 -11.02 -20.65 0.13
N HIS A 40 -10.27 -20.26 1.15
CA HIS A 40 -10.09 -18.89 1.57
C HIS A 40 -8.64 -18.40 1.49
N GLY A 41 -7.70 -19.29 1.14
CA GLY A 41 -6.30 -19.00 0.95
C GLY A 41 -5.90 -18.76 -0.50
N LEU A 42 -4.60 -18.61 -0.72
CA LEU A 42 -3.98 -18.44 -2.04
C LEU A 42 -3.87 -19.77 -2.80
N ALA A 43 -4.00 -19.70 -4.12
CA ALA A 43 -3.56 -20.79 -5.00
C ALA A 43 -2.03 -20.81 -5.10
N SER A 44 -1.47 -21.86 -5.71
CA SER A 44 -0.02 -21.98 -5.92
C SER A 44 0.61 -20.75 -6.57
N ASP A 45 -0.04 -20.16 -7.57
CA ASP A 45 0.44 -18.95 -8.23
C ASP A 45 0.33 -17.71 -7.31
N GLY A 46 -0.70 -17.65 -6.47
CA GLY A 46 -0.83 -16.59 -5.46
C GLY A 46 0.27 -16.67 -4.39
N ILE A 47 0.69 -17.87 -4.02
CA ILE A 47 1.84 -18.08 -3.12
C ILE A 47 3.14 -17.62 -3.81
N LYS A 48 3.34 -17.94 -5.08
CA LYS A 48 4.50 -17.46 -5.85
C LYS A 48 4.50 -15.92 -5.94
N ARG A 49 3.34 -15.31 -6.21
CA ARG A 49 3.18 -13.86 -6.21
C ARG A 49 3.55 -13.26 -4.85
N ALA A 50 3.04 -13.81 -3.76
CA ALA A 50 3.40 -13.37 -2.40
C ALA A 50 4.91 -13.42 -2.12
N GLN A 51 5.64 -14.38 -2.71
CA GLN A 51 7.11 -14.41 -2.64
C GLN A 51 7.77 -13.37 -3.55
N CYS A 52 7.28 -13.19 -4.77
CA CYS A 52 7.75 -12.16 -5.69
C CYS A 52 7.64 -10.76 -5.09
N LEU A 53 6.53 -10.45 -4.41
CA LEU A 53 6.27 -9.14 -3.80
C LEU A 53 7.33 -8.71 -2.77
N ARG A 54 8.07 -9.66 -2.19
CA ARG A 54 9.20 -9.39 -1.29
C ARG A 54 10.32 -8.64 -1.99
N HIS A 55 10.50 -8.89 -3.29
CA HIS A 55 11.45 -8.16 -4.12
C HIS A 55 10.86 -6.84 -4.63
N VAL A 56 9.61 -6.88 -5.12
CA VAL A 56 8.92 -5.70 -5.68
C VAL A 56 8.85 -4.55 -4.68
N PHE A 57 8.43 -4.84 -3.44
CA PHE A 57 8.21 -3.85 -2.37
C PHE A 57 9.24 -3.95 -1.24
N GLY A 58 10.33 -4.71 -1.45
CA GLY A 58 11.35 -4.97 -0.43
C GLY A 58 12.10 -3.71 0.01
N GLN A 59 12.99 -3.86 0.99
CA GLN A 59 13.75 -2.76 1.58
C GLN A 59 14.59 -1.97 0.56
N GLU A 60 15.11 -2.65 -0.46
CA GLU A 60 15.89 -2.06 -1.55
C GLU A 60 15.01 -1.46 -2.67
N SER A 61 13.68 -1.55 -2.55
CA SER A 61 12.77 -1.00 -3.54
C SER A 61 12.61 0.52 -3.37
N GLY A 62 12.29 1.21 -4.47
CA GLY A 62 11.92 2.62 -4.42
C GLY A 62 10.56 2.90 -3.76
N TYR A 63 9.81 1.86 -3.37
CA TYR A 63 8.48 2.01 -2.78
C TYR A 63 8.52 2.43 -1.31
N ASN A 64 9.60 2.16 -0.57
CA ASN A 64 9.80 2.59 0.82
C ASN A 64 8.59 2.27 1.73
N ILE A 65 8.13 1.02 1.77
CA ILE A 65 6.92 0.62 2.51
C ILE A 65 7.18 0.66 4.02
N GLY A 66 6.38 1.44 4.75
CA GLY A 66 6.40 1.54 6.21
C GLY A 66 5.08 1.17 6.89
N TYR A 67 4.03 0.90 6.10
CA TYR A 67 2.75 0.44 6.61
C TYR A 67 2.08 -0.52 5.65
N ILE A 68 1.52 -1.62 6.16
CA ILE A 68 0.87 -2.64 5.34
C ILE A 68 -0.53 -2.91 5.89
N MET A 69 -1.55 -2.84 5.03
CA MET A 69 -2.93 -3.12 5.39
C MET A 69 -3.52 -4.28 4.58
N ALA A 70 -4.36 -5.08 5.24
CA ALA A 70 -5.18 -6.12 4.64
C ALA A 70 -6.54 -6.22 5.39
N PRO A 71 -7.58 -6.87 4.86
CA PRO A 71 -8.85 -6.95 5.57
C PRO A 71 -8.77 -7.89 6.77
N HIS A 72 -9.59 -7.62 7.78
CA HIS A 72 -9.82 -8.52 8.91
C HIS A 72 -10.10 -9.96 8.44
N VAL A 73 -9.23 -10.89 8.85
CA VAL A 73 -9.38 -12.33 8.60
C VAL A 73 -10.35 -12.93 9.60
N LYS A 74 -11.42 -13.59 9.12
CA LYS A 74 -12.39 -14.25 10.00
C LYS A 74 -11.78 -15.50 10.63
N LYS A 75 -12.37 -15.96 11.75
CA LYS A 75 -11.95 -17.19 12.44
C LYS A 75 -11.89 -18.43 11.54
N ASN A 76 -12.74 -18.51 10.53
CA ASN A 76 -12.76 -19.60 9.57
C ASN A 76 -11.80 -19.39 8.37
N GLY A 77 -10.85 -18.46 8.46
CA GLY A 77 -9.92 -18.10 7.39
C GLY A 77 -10.49 -17.19 6.30
N ALA A 78 -11.82 -16.94 6.28
CA ALA A 78 -12.41 -16.11 5.24
C ALA A 78 -11.81 -14.70 5.24
N HIS A 79 -11.50 -14.22 4.03
CA HIS A 79 -10.82 -12.95 3.77
C HIS A 79 -9.29 -12.99 4.04
N GLY A 80 -8.71 -14.18 4.21
CA GLY A 80 -7.27 -14.40 4.41
C GLY A 80 -6.37 -14.07 3.23
N ARG A 81 -6.80 -14.27 1.98
CA ARG A 81 -5.94 -14.09 0.78
C ARG A 81 -5.11 -12.81 0.75
N ALA A 82 -5.74 -11.67 1.00
CA ALA A 82 -5.06 -10.38 0.97
C ALA A 82 -3.98 -10.28 2.06
N PHE A 83 -4.28 -10.79 3.26
CA PHE A 83 -3.30 -10.90 4.35
C PHE A 83 -2.15 -11.84 3.97
N GLU A 84 -2.46 -13.04 3.46
CA GLU A 84 -1.46 -14.02 3.00
C GLU A 84 -0.56 -13.48 1.88
N THR A 85 -1.11 -12.62 1.01
CA THR A 85 -0.38 -12.03 -0.13
C THR A 85 0.79 -11.16 0.33
N VAL A 86 0.60 -10.37 1.39
CA VAL A 86 1.61 -9.40 1.87
C VAL A 86 2.37 -9.88 3.10
N LEU A 87 1.95 -10.99 3.71
CA LEU A 87 2.57 -11.51 4.94
C LEU A 87 4.08 -11.81 4.79
N PRO A 88 4.58 -12.42 3.70
CA PRO A 88 6.02 -12.65 3.54
C PRO A 88 6.81 -11.34 3.48
N LEU A 89 6.32 -10.36 2.72
CA LEU A 89 6.92 -9.02 2.65
C LEU A 89 6.93 -8.32 4.01
N ALA A 90 5.81 -8.34 4.73
CA ALA A 90 5.70 -7.72 6.04
C ALA A 90 6.74 -8.29 7.02
N LYS A 91 6.95 -9.61 7.00
CA LYS A 91 7.98 -10.29 7.81
C LYS A 91 9.39 -9.80 7.45
N ASP A 92 9.71 -9.71 6.17
CA ASP A 92 11.03 -9.25 5.71
C ASP A 92 11.31 -7.79 6.12
N LEU A 93 10.30 -6.93 6.07
CA LEU A 93 10.41 -5.52 6.47
C LEU A 93 10.33 -5.30 7.98
N GLY A 94 10.11 -6.35 8.78
CA GLY A 94 9.88 -6.22 10.23
C GLY A 94 8.59 -5.49 10.59
N LEU A 95 7.59 -5.50 9.69
CA LEU A 95 6.29 -4.86 9.86
C LEU A 95 5.20 -5.87 10.22
N THR A 96 4.14 -5.38 10.86
CA THR A 96 2.88 -6.12 11.00
C THR A 96 1.93 -5.77 9.87
N VAL A 97 1.06 -6.71 9.49
CA VAL A 97 -0.08 -6.43 8.61
C VAL A 97 -1.25 -5.95 9.46
N ASP A 98 -1.64 -4.69 9.31
CA ASP A 98 -2.84 -4.15 9.95
C ASP A 98 -4.10 -4.77 9.32
N THR A 99 -4.91 -5.42 10.15
CA THR A 99 -6.14 -6.09 9.73
C THR A 99 -7.40 -5.57 10.43
N HIS A 100 -7.35 -4.40 11.09
CA HIS A 100 -8.47 -3.95 11.91
C HIS A 100 -9.73 -3.59 11.09
N CYS A 101 -9.57 -3.16 9.83
CA CYS A 101 -10.70 -2.85 8.95
C CYS A 101 -11.30 -4.11 8.31
N LYS A 102 -12.64 -4.23 8.36
CA LYS A 102 -13.36 -5.31 7.67
C LYS A 102 -13.37 -5.08 6.15
N ARG A 103 -13.32 -6.17 5.37
CA ARG A 103 -13.28 -6.16 3.88
C ARG A 103 -14.22 -5.18 3.15
N LYS A 104 -15.46 -5.00 3.64
CA LYS A 104 -16.45 -4.10 3.02
C LYS A 104 -16.49 -2.68 3.63
N LYS A 105 -15.67 -2.40 4.65
CA LYS A 105 -15.66 -1.12 5.36
C LYS A 105 -14.60 -0.20 4.77
N VAL A 106 -14.76 0.17 3.51
CA VAL A 106 -13.79 0.99 2.75
C VAL A 106 -13.54 2.37 3.39
N LYS A 107 -14.56 2.99 4.02
CA LYS A 107 -14.41 4.20 4.83
C LYS A 107 -13.44 4.07 6.01
N CYS A 108 -13.36 2.87 6.63
CA CYS A 108 -12.37 2.59 7.68
C CYS A 108 -10.95 2.65 7.11
N VAL A 109 -10.75 2.07 5.93
CA VAL A 109 -9.45 2.04 5.23
C VAL A 109 -9.02 3.47 4.89
N ALA A 110 -9.88 4.24 4.22
CA ALA A 110 -9.58 5.64 3.88
C ALA A 110 -9.31 6.52 5.12
N LYS A 111 -10.03 6.30 6.23
CA LYS A 111 -9.74 7.01 7.49
C LYS A 111 -8.36 6.65 8.04
N THR A 112 -7.99 5.37 7.98
CA THR A 112 -6.68 4.89 8.46
C THR A 112 -5.56 5.51 7.64
N ILE A 113 -5.67 5.49 6.31
CA ILE A 113 -4.72 6.12 5.39
C ILE A 113 -4.51 7.59 5.74
N ARG A 114 -5.60 8.37 5.86
CA ARG A 114 -5.52 9.81 6.17
C ARG A 114 -4.97 10.11 7.57
N SER A 115 -5.10 9.16 8.49
CA SER A 115 -4.64 9.33 9.88
C SER A 115 -3.20 8.85 10.06
N TYR A 116 -2.61 8.21 9.05
CA TYR A 116 -1.25 7.69 9.14
C TYR A 116 -0.24 8.84 9.16
N ASP A 117 0.62 8.84 10.16
CA ASP A 117 1.69 9.82 10.38
C ASP A 117 3.06 9.14 10.59
N GLY A 118 3.15 7.84 10.34
CA GLY A 118 4.37 7.06 10.43
C GLY A 118 5.33 7.26 9.25
N PRO A 119 6.52 6.65 9.31
CA PRO A 119 7.53 6.77 8.26
C PRO A 119 7.19 5.89 7.04
N GLY A 120 7.57 6.33 5.85
CA GLY A 120 7.43 5.55 4.62
C GLY A 120 6.00 5.52 4.07
N ASN A 121 5.82 4.72 3.02
CA ASN A 121 4.60 4.64 2.23
C ASN A 121 3.69 3.49 2.68
N ILE A 122 2.44 3.54 2.24
CA ILE A 122 1.40 2.59 2.63
C ILE A 122 1.20 1.57 1.50
N LEU A 123 1.28 0.29 1.80
CA LEU A 123 0.85 -0.80 0.90
C LEU A 123 -0.48 -1.37 1.38
N ILE A 124 -1.45 -1.50 0.47
CA ILE A 124 -2.76 -2.08 0.76
C ILE A 124 -2.99 -3.26 -0.18
N ALA A 125 -3.19 -4.45 0.39
CA ALA A 125 -3.69 -5.59 -0.34
C ALA A 125 -5.19 -5.79 -0.07
N TRP A 126 -6.00 -5.82 -1.13
CA TRP A 126 -7.45 -5.90 -0.97
C TRP A 126 -8.15 -6.76 -2.03
N ARG A 127 -9.49 -6.83 -1.94
CA ARG A 127 -10.33 -7.44 -2.98
C ARG A 127 -10.60 -6.41 -4.08
N HIS A 128 -10.34 -6.78 -5.34
CA HIS A 128 -10.57 -5.95 -6.54
C HIS A 128 -11.89 -5.17 -6.51
N SER A 129 -13.02 -5.85 -6.30
CA SER A 129 -14.37 -5.25 -6.27
C SER A 129 -14.65 -4.29 -5.09
N ASN A 130 -13.64 -3.98 -4.28
CA ASN A 130 -13.71 -3.04 -3.18
C ASN A 130 -12.68 -1.90 -3.34
N MET A 131 -11.74 -1.99 -4.29
CA MET A 131 -10.65 -1.02 -4.46
C MET A 131 -11.15 0.32 -5.00
N GLY A 132 -12.02 0.35 -6.03
CA GLY A 132 -12.67 1.59 -6.47
C GLY A 132 -13.48 2.28 -5.36
N GLY A 133 -14.05 1.49 -4.44
CA GLY A 133 -14.72 2.03 -3.25
C GLY A 133 -13.75 2.65 -2.22
N ILE A 134 -12.49 2.20 -2.15
CA ILE A 134 -11.46 2.82 -1.32
C ILE A 134 -11.04 4.16 -1.96
N GLU A 135 -10.76 4.17 -3.26
CA GLU A 135 -10.43 5.39 -4.03
C GLU A 135 -11.51 6.47 -3.89
N LYS A 136 -12.79 6.08 -4.02
CA LYS A 136 -13.91 6.98 -3.79
C LYS A 136 -13.90 7.60 -2.39
N GLU A 137 -13.62 6.80 -1.37
CA GLU A 137 -13.54 7.30 0.02
C GLU A 137 -12.28 8.13 0.27
N LEU A 138 -11.23 7.96 -0.55
CA LEU A 138 -10.01 8.77 -0.54
C LEU A 138 -10.17 10.11 -1.25
N GLY A 139 -11.10 10.23 -2.19
CA GLY A 139 -11.47 11.50 -2.83
C GLY A 139 -11.74 11.41 -4.33
N ALA A 140 -11.63 10.23 -4.94
CA ALA A 140 -11.84 10.06 -6.36
C ALA A 140 -13.26 10.46 -6.77
N LEU A 141 -13.36 11.44 -7.68
CA LEU A 141 -14.63 11.84 -8.29
C LEU A 141 -15.13 10.75 -9.25
N GLU A 142 -14.20 10.16 -10.01
CA GLU A 142 -14.43 9.07 -10.94
C GLU A 142 -13.53 7.89 -10.57
N PRO A 143 -13.91 7.08 -9.57
CA PRO A 143 -13.11 5.94 -9.14
C PRO A 143 -13.01 4.90 -10.26
N ILE A 144 -11.78 4.48 -10.58
CA ILE A 144 -11.52 3.39 -11.51
C ILE A 144 -11.80 2.03 -10.86
N GLU A 145 -12.05 1.02 -11.69
CA GLU A 145 -12.27 -0.36 -11.25
C GLU A 145 -11.03 -1.22 -11.49
N TYR A 146 -10.73 -2.09 -10.53
CA TYR A 146 -9.62 -3.02 -10.68
C TYR A 146 -10.05 -4.20 -11.58
N PRO A 147 -9.36 -4.48 -12.70
CA PRO A 147 -9.78 -5.50 -13.65
C PRO A 147 -9.90 -6.90 -13.03
N ASP A 148 -11.04 -7.56 -13.26
CA ASP A 148 -11.38 -8.88 -12.69
C ASP A 148 -10.37 -9.97 -13.04
N GLY A 149 -9.77 -9.91 -14.23
CA GLY A 149 -8.80 -10.89 -14.73
C GLY A 149 -7.36 -10.65 -14.29
N ARG A 150 -7.06 -9.52 -13.64
CA ARG A 150 -5.70 -9.13 -13.25
C ARG A 150 -5.46 -9.40 -11.76
N PHE A 151 -4.20 -9.67 -11.42
CA PHE A 151 -3.73 -9.95 -10.06
C PHE A 151 -2.44 -9.20 -9.72
N ASP A 152 -1.94 -8.43 -10.67
CA ASP A 152 -0.57 -7.99 -10.82
C ASP A 152 -0.43 -6.47 -10.95
N LEU A 153 -1.51 -5.71 -10.77
CA LEU A 153 -1.49 -4.27 -10.94
C LEU A 153 -1.21 -3.59 -9.60
N ILE A 154 -0.25 -2.68 -9.64
CA ILE A 154 0.06 -1.73 -8.58
C ILE A 154 -0.58 -0.40 -8.96
N TRP A 155 -1.59 0.02 -8.20
CA TRP A 155 -2.12 1.37 -8.27
C TRP A 155 -1.28 2.29 -7.38
N THR A 156 -0.84 3.42 -7.91
CA THR A 156 -0.12 4.46 -7.17
C THR A 156 -1.03 5.66 -6.96
N ASP A 157 -1.40 5.93 -5.71
CA ASP A 157 -2.24 7.06 -5.30
C ASP A 157 -1.47 7.98 -4.32
N PRO A 158 -0.78 9.01 -4.82
CA PRO A 158 -0.06 9.97 -3.98
C PRO A 158 -1.02 10.96 -3.30
N TRP A 159 -0.56 11.63 -2.24
CA TRP A 159 -1.30 12.76 -1.64
C TRP A 159 -1.60 13.84 -2.71
N PRO A 160 -2.82 14.40 -2.81
CA PRO A 160 -3.93 14.42 -1.83
C PRO A 160 -4.87 13.20 -1.77
N TYR A 161 -4.48 12.08 -2.38
CA TYR A 161 -5.25 10.85 -2.54
C TYR A 161 -6.50 10.98 -3.42
N GLY A 162 -7.04 9.82 -3.81
CA GLY A 162 -8.20 9.72 -4.68
C GLY A 162 -7.89 10.04 -6.14
N ASN A 163 -6.61 9.93 -6.54
CA ASN A 163 -6.21 10.05 -7.94
C ASN A 163 -5.06 9.08 -8.23
N VAL A 164 -5.38 7.90 -8.73
CA VAL A 164 -4.38 6.92 -9.17
C VAL A 164 -3.59 7.49 -10.35
N THR A 165 -2.35 7.91 -10.10
CA THR A 165 -1.49 8.56 -11.11
C THR A 165 -0.69 7.56 -11.94
N SER A 166 -0.61 6.30 -11.51
CA SER A 166 0.13 5.26 -12.22
C SER A 166 -0.44 3.88 -11.93
N ILE A 167 -0.52 3.06 -12.97
CA ILE A 167 -0.84 1.63 -12.90
C ILE A 167 0.32 0.88 -13.54
N LYS A 168 0.99 0.01 -12.78
CA LYS A 168 2.13 -0.80 -13.26
C LYS A 168 1.92 -2.27 -12.96
N SER A 169 2.57 -3.14 -13.73
CA SER A 169 2.69 -4.55 -13.38
C SER A 169 3.61 -4.73 -12.17
N GLU A 170 3.38 -5.76 -11.37
CA GLU A 170 4.31 -6.24 -10.35
C GLU A 170 5.58 -6.85 -10.97
N GLU A 171 5.52 -7.20 -12.26
CA GLU A 171 6.53 -7.86 -13.06
C GLU A 171 6.98 -9.21 -12.48
N CYS A 172 6.04 -9.94 -11.89
CA CYS A 172 6.31 -11.26 -11.32
C CYS A 172 6.53 -12.31 -12.42
N PRO A 173 7.72 -12.98 -12.46
CA PRO A 173 8.06 -13.88 -13.56
C PRO A 173 7.05 -15.00 -13.76
N GLY A 174 6.47 -15.06 -14.97
CA GLY A 174 5.53 -16.11 -15.37
C GLY A 174 4.13 -16.00 -14.75
N LEU A 175 3.81 -14.91 -14.04
CA LEU A 175 2.49 -14.69 -13.43
C LEU A 175 1.72 -13.53 -14.06
N ASP A 176 2.43 -12.52 -14.54
CA ASP A 176 1.82 -11.29 -15.03
C ASP A 176 1.33 -11.42 -16.47
N VAL A 177 0.27 -10.69 -16.79
CA VAL A 177 -0.27 -10.66 -18.16
C VAL A 177 0.59 -9.71 -18.97
N ALA A 178 1.06 -10.14 -20.16
CA ALA A 178 1.87 -9.32 -21.04
C ALA A 178 1.22 -7.94 -21.29
N THR A 179 2.05 -6.90 -21.28
CA THR A 179 1.73 -5.46 -21.21
C THR A 179 0.81 -4.88 -22.29
N GLY A 180 0.34 -5.68 -23.25
CA GLY A 180 -0.55 -5.24 -24.33
C GLY A 180 -2.02 -5.01 -23.97
N LEU A 181 -2.38 -4.95 -22.68
CA LEU A 181 -3.77 -4.76 -22.20
C LEU A 181 -3.91 -3.70 -21.11
N VAL A 182 -2.92 -2.82 -20.94
CA VAL A 182 -3.03 -1.68 -20.00
C VAL A 182 -3.57 -0.45 -20.73
N ASP A 183 -4.69 -0.60 -21.45
CA ASP A 183 -5.55 0.53 -21.78
C ASP A 183 -6.49 0.66 -20.58
N GLN A 184 -6.20 1.59 -19.64
CA GLN A 184 -7.15 2.35 -18.79
C GLN A 184 -6.33 3.28 -17.89
N VAL A 185 -5.81 4.34 -18.50
CA VAL A 185 -5.76 5.68 -17.89
C VAL A 185 -6.41 6.62 -18.90
#